data_AF-A0A7K1SAN5-F1
#
_entry.id   AF-A0A7K1SAN5-F1
#
_cell.length_a   1.000
_cell.length_b   1.000
_cell.length_c   1.000
_cell.angle_alpha   90.00
_cell.angle_beta   90.00
_cell.angle_gamma   90.00
#
_symmetry.space_group_name_H-M   'P 1'
#
loop_
_entity.id
_entity.type
_entity.pdbx_description
1 polymer ?
#
loop_
_entity_poly.entity_id
_entity_poly.type
_entity_poly.pdbx_seq_one_letter_code
_entity_poly.pdbx_strand_id
1 'polypeptide(L)'
;MRNNANGATGWAIGRALELLILSLLLSCSKTPVDPPVTLPATVSFQRDIQPIFSTNCSLSGCHLSPNPKGNVDLSASVAYSQLWKHQLVDTLHPEQSVLYIQMNSVSDPMPPTGRLPAGTIALVYKWIQQKAPNN
;
A
#
# COMPACT_ATOMS: atom_id res chain seq x y z
N MET A 1 35.86 -46.62 -62.98
CA MET A 1 36.49 -45.77 -64.02
C MET A 1 35.72 -44.45 -63.99
N ARG A 2 36.23 -43.26 -63.69
CA ARG A 2 37.58 -42.71 -63.51
C ARG A 2 37.57 -41.77 -62.30
N ASN A 3 38.77 -41.54 -61.79
CA ASN A 3 39.14 -40.82 -60.58
C ASN A 3 39.22 -39.30 -60.80
N ASN A 4 39.56 -38.62 -59.68
CA ASN A 4 40.26 -37.33 -59.51
C ASN A 4 39.34 -36.19 -59.04
N ALA A 5 39.58 -35.46 -57.95
CA ALA A 5 40.85 -35.10 -57.34
C ALA A 5 40.81 -34.90 -55.82
N ASN A 6 41.96 -35.15 -55.19
CA ASN A 6 42.34 -34.82 -53.82
C ASN A 6 42.90 -33.39 -53.73
N GLY A 7 42.78 -32.74 -52.56
CA GLY A 7 43.58 -31.56 -52.24
C GLY A 7 43.09 -30.79 -51.02
N ALA A 8 43.42 -31.30 -49.83
CA ALA A 8 43.11 -30.68 -48.53
C ALA A 8 44.17 -29.64 -48.10
N THR A 9 43.81 -28.86 -47.06
CA THR A 9 44.59 -28.12 -46.03
C THR A 9 44.14 -26.66 -46.00
N GLY A 10 43.87 -26.01 -44.86
CA GLY A 10 43.96 -26.34 -43.45
C GLY A 10 43.86 -25.00 -42.74
N TRP A 11 42.87 -24.79 -41.87
CA TRP A 11 42.81 -23.61 -41.01
C TRP A 11 42.74 -24.07 -39.57
N ALA A 12 43.81 -23.75 -38.84
CA ALA A 12 44.11 -24.18 -37.51
C ALA A 12 43.14 -23.58 -36.48
N ILE A 13 42.56 -24.47 -35.68
CA ILE A 13 42.42 -24.39 -34.22
C ILE A 13 43.08 -23.17 -33.54
N GLY A 14 42.26 -22.20 -33.15
CA GLY A 14 42.55 -21.25 -32.08
C GLY A 14 41.78 -21.64 -30.82
N ARG A 15 42.44 -22.30 -29.87
CA ARG A 15 41.93 -22.50 -28.51
C ARG A 15 42.03 -21.19 -27.73
N ALA A 16 40.91 -20.70 -27.21
CA ALA A 16 40.92 -19.71 -26.14
C ALA A 16 39.66 -19.85 -25.27
N LEU A 17 39.88 -20.11 -23.98
CA LEU A 17 39.01 -19.75 -22.85
C LEU A 17 37.74 -20.63 -22.68
N GLU A 18 37.83 -21.82 -22.09
CA GLU A 18 37.72 -22.05 -20.63
C GLU A 18 36.58 -21.24 -19.94
N LEU A 19 35.54 -21.98 -19.55
CA LEU A 19 34.65 -21.79 -18.39
C LEU A 19 33.88 -20.46 -18.28
N LEU A 20 32.66 -20.41 -18.83
CA LEU A 20 31.64 -19.43 -18.44
C LEU A 20 30.44 -20.10 -17.74
N ILE A 21 30.70 -20.47 -16.49
CA ILE A 21 29.90 -20.09 -15.31
C ILE A 21 28.40 -20.45 -15.37
N LEU A 22 28.13 -21.63 -14.81
CA LEU A 22 27.00 -21.95 -13.95
C LEU A 22 26.52 -20.72 -13.15
N SER A 23 25.54 -19.98 -13.68
CA SER A 23 24.95 -18.83 -12.98
C SER A 23 23.46 -18.72 -13.28
N LEU A 24 22.71 -19.77 -12.95
CA LEU A 24 21.31 -19.59 -12.55
C LEU A 24 21.33 -18.89 -11.19
N LEU A 25 21.43 -17.56 -11.24
CA LEU A 25 21.32 -16.71 -10.09
C LEU A 25 19.95 -16.94 -9.47
N LEU A 26 19.97 -17.48 -8.25
CA LEU A 26 18.88 -17.44 -7.29
C LEU A 26 18.27 -16.04 -7.30
N SER A 27 17.13 -15.89 -7.99
CA SER A 27 16.27 -14.72 -7.87
C SER A 27 15.62 -14.76 -6.48
N CYS A 28 16.40 -14.44 -5.46
CA CYS A 28 15.90 -14.13 -4.14
C CYS A 28 15.38 -12.69 -4.20
N SER A 29 14.14 -12.53 -4.65
CA SER A 29 13.39 -11.32 -4.41
C SER A 29 13.26 -11.18 -2.89
N LYS A 30 14.10 -10.36 -2.27
CA LYS A 30 13.84 -9.89 -0.90
C LYS A 30 12.58 -9.06 -1.00
N THR A 31 11.41 -9.69 -0.81
CA THR A 31 10.22 -8.95 -0.42
C THR A 31 10.59 -8.28 0.91
N PRO A 32 10.50 -6.95 1.02
CA PRO A 32 10.51 -6.32 2.32
C PRO A 32 9.32 -6.91 3.08
N VAL A 33 9.61 -7.83 4.01
CA VAL A 33 8.62 -8.24 4.98
C VAL A 33 8.55 -7.08 5.94
N ASP A 34 7.52 -6.23 5.77
CA ASP A 34 7.25 -5.17 6.74
C ASP A 34 7.21 -5.79 8.13
N PRO A 35 7.91 -5.21 9.12
CA PRO A 35 7.86 -5.71 10.48
C PRO A 35 6.38 -5.75 10.93
N PRO A 36 5.97 -6.76 11.71
CA PRO A 36 4.59 -6.87 12.17
C PRO A 36 4.19 -5.57 12.90
N VAL A 37 3.24 -4.83 12.33
CA VAL A 37 2.72 -3.61 12.94
C VAL A 37 2.01 -4.00 14.23
N THR A 38 2.60 -3.65 15.36
CA THR A 38 1.99 -3.90 16.67
C THR A 38 0.98 -2.80 16.95
N LEU A 39 -0.31 -3.14 16.91
CA LEU A 39 -1.40 -2.20 17.20
C LEU A 39 -1.69 -2.12 18.71
N PRO A 40 -2.03 -0.94 19.27
CA PRO A 40 -2.38 -0.80 20.68
C PRO A 40 -3.62 -1.63 21.02
N ALA A 41 -3.73 -2.14 22.25
CA ALA A 41 -4.85 -2.97 22.67
C ALA A 41 -6.20 -2.24 22.51
N THR A 42 -6.26 -0.98 22.92
CA THR A 42 -7.39 -0.06 22.74
C THR A 42 -6.94 1.12 21.89
N VAL A 43 -7.73 1.46 20.88
CA VAL A 43 -7.47 2.60 20.01
C VAL A 43 -8.28 3.81 20.50
N SER A 44 -7.63 4.96 20.62
CA SER A 44 -8.22 6.24 20.99
C SER A 44 -8.53 7.06 19.75
N PHE A 45 -9.76 7.58 19.65
CA PHE A 45 -10.08 8.49 18.54
C PHE A 45 -9.15 9.72 18.58
N GLN A 46 -9.00 10.35 19.73
CA GLN A 46 -8.25 11.60 19.83
C GLN A 46 -6.74 11.41 19.63
N ARG A 47 -6.16 10.33 20.17
CA ARG A 47 -4.71 10.11 20.15
C ARG A 47 -4.22 9.35 18.92
N ASP A 48 -5.03 8.42 18.41
CA ASP A 48 -4.58 7.49 17.36
C ASP A 48 -5.22 7.80 16.00
N ILE A 49 -6.51 8.16 15.96
CA ILE A 49 -7.25 8.33 14.70
C ILE A 49 -7.21 9.76 14.19
N GLN A 50 -7.47 10.75 15.06
CA GLN A 50 -7.48 12.15 14.65
C GLN A 50 -6.15 12.61 14.02
N PRO A 51 -4.96 12.22 14.51
CA PRO A 51 -3.70 12.57 13.85
C PRO A 51 -3.56 12.02 12.43
N ILE A 52 -4.16 10.86 12.13
CA ILE A 52 -4.21 10.30 10.78
C ILE A 52 -5.01 11.24 9.88
N PHE A 53 -6.18 11.69 10.32
CA PHE A 53 -6.99 12.64 9.56
C PHE A 53 -6.30 13.98 9.38
N SER A 54 -5.70 14.53 10.43
CA SER A 54 -4.98 15.81 10.36
C SER A 54 -3.82 15.76 9.38
N THR A 55 -3.12 14.62 9.28
CA THR A 55 -1.96 14.46 8.39
C THR A 55 -2.36 14.19 6.94
N ASN A 56 -3.41 13.38 6.74
CA ASN A 56 -3.69 12.78 5.42
C ASN A 56 -4.98 13.28 4.76
N CYS A 57 -5.95 13.81 5.53
CA CYS A 57 -7.31 14.02 5.04
C CYS A 57 -7.78 15.47 5.20
N SER A 58 -7.54 16.08 6.36
CA SER A 58 -7.98 17.43 6.73
C SER A 58 -7.03 18.49 6.16
N LEU A 59 -6.87 18.44 4.85
CA LEU A 59 -6.07 19.37 4.06
C LEU A 59 -7.01 20.33 3.33
N SER A 60 -6.56 21.57 3.14
CA SER A 60 -7.33 22.58 2.41
C SER A 60 -7.67 22.08 0.99
N GLY A 61 -8.94 22.18 0.61
CA GLY A 61 -9.45 21.64 -0.66
C GLY A 61 -9.76 20.13 -0.67
N CYS A 62 -9.45 19.42 0.42
CA CYS A 62 -9.82 18.02 0.66
C CYS A 62 -10.91 17.97 1.74
N HIS A 63 -10.66 17.48 2.95
CA HIS A 63 -11.66 17.36 4.02
C HIS A 63 -11.46 18.38 5.14
N LEU A 64 -11.29 19.65 4.77
CA LEU A 64 -11.13 20.77 5.70
C LEU A 64 -12.06 21.92 5.31
N SER A 65 -12.73 22.52 6.31
CA SER A 65 -13.51 23.74 6.13
C SER A 65 -12.67 24.91 5.57
N PRO A 66 -13.30 25.85 4.82
CA PRO A 66 -14.74 26.03 4.65
C PRO A 66 -15.39 25.22 3.51
N ASN A 67 -14.61 24.61 2.62
CA ASN A 67 -15.12 23.92 1.43
C ASN A 67 -14.66 22.45 1.36
N PRO A 68 -15.07 21.60 2.30
CA PRO A 68 -14.65 20.21 2.32
C PRO A 68 -15.33 19.40 1.21
N LYS A 69 -14.57 18.53 0.54
CA LYS A 69 -15.07 17.54 -0.42
C LYS A 69 -16.09 16.62 0.23
N GLY A 70 -17.16 16.35 -0.51
CA GLY A 70 -18.29 15.56 0.00
C GLY A 70 -19.04 16.22 1.17
N ASN A 71 -18.76 17.50 1.46
CA ASN A 71 -19.25 18.21 2.65
C ASN A 71 -18.82 17.54 3.98
N VAL A 72 -17.71 16.78 3.98
CA VAL A 72 -17.17 16.08 5.15
C VAL A 72 -15.92 16.80 5.67
N ASP A 73 -16.04 17.46 6.82
CA ASP A 73 -14.91 18.10 7.51
C ASP A 73 -14.30 17.12 8.53
N LEU A 74 -13.01 16.82 8.37
CA LEU A 74 -12.25 15.92 9.25
C LEU A 74 -11.28 16.67 10.17
N SER A 75 -11.47 17.98 10.37
CA SER A 75 -10.74 18.76 11.36
C SER A 75 -11.09 18.35 12.78
N ALA A 76 -10.12 18.50 13.69
CA ALA A 76 -10.16 17.90 15.02
C ALA A 76 -11.38 18.26 15.88
N SER A 77 -12.01 19.40 15.66
CA SER A 77 -13.18 19.83 16.42
C SER A 77 -14.49 19.15 15.99
N VAL A 78 -14.57 18.63 14.77
CA VAL A 78 -15.84 18.13 14.18
C VAL A 78 -15.73 16.74 13.56
N ALA A 79 -14.53 16.20 13.35
CA ALA A 79 -14.33 14.96 12.61
C ALA A 79 -15.19 13.79 13.12
N TYR A 80 -15.22 13.55 14.44
CA TYR A 80 -15.99 12.45 15.00
C TYR A 80 -17.49 12.54 14.65
N SER A 81 -18.10 13.71 14.85
CA SER A 81 -19.53 13.88 14.56
C SER A 81 -19.81 13.82 13.05
N GLN A 82 -18.88 14.26 12.22
CA GLN A 82 -18.97 14.21 10.76
C GLN A 82 -18.95 12.77 10.24
N LEU A 83 -18.13 11.89 10.81
CA LEU A 83 -18.11 10.46 10.46
C LEU A 83 -19.50 9.82 10.63
N TRP A 84 -20.19 10.12 11.73
CA TRP A 84 -21.52 9.59 12.01
C TRP A 84 -22.61 10.25 11.18
N LYS A 85 -22.57 11.58 11.07
CA LYS A 85 -23.53 12.36 10.26
C LYS A 85 -23.58 11.87 8.83
N HIS A 86 -22.42 11.50 8.28
CA HIS A 86 -22.29 11.03 6.89
C HIS A 86 -22.27 9.49 6.76
N GLN A 87 -22.52 8.76 7.85
CA GLN A 87 -22.57 7.29 7.85
C GLN A 87 -21.30 6.63 7.27
N LEU A 88 -20.14 7.21 7.56
CA LEU A 88 -18.85 6.75 7.02
C LEU A 88 -18.27 5.56 7.77
N VAL A 89 -18.87 5.24 8.93
CA VAL A 89 -18.46 4.16 9.84
C VAL A 89 -19.64 3.23 10.07
N ASP A 90 -19.44 1.95 9.78
CA ASP A 90 -20.31 0.84 10.16
C ASP A 90 -19.56 0.01 11.21
N THR A 91 -20.05 0.03 12.45
CA THR A 91 -19.45 -0.73 13.57
C THR A 91 -19.93 -2.17 13.67
N LEU A 92 -20.95 -2.55 12.88
CA LEU A 92 -21.41 -3.93 12.73
C LEU A 92 -20.64 -4.64 11.62
N HIS A 93 -20.33 -3.93 10.53
CA HIS A 93 -19.56 -4.43 9.39
C HIS A 93 -18.38 -3.48 9.07
N PRO A 94 -17.29 -3.52 9.86
CA PRO A 94 -16.16 -2.59 9.70
C PRO A 94 -15.56 -2.55 8.29
N GLU A 95 -15.56 -3.67 7.58
CA GLU A 95 -15.06 -3.78 6.20
C GLU A 95 -15.95 -3.07 5.18
N GLN A 96 -17.21 -2.80 5.52
CA GLN A 96 -18.17 -2.07 4.69
C GLN A 96 -18.17 -0.56 4.99
N SER A 97 -17.42 -0.11 5.99
CA SER A 97 -17.28 1.31 6.31
C SER A 97 -16.68 2.07 5.13
N VAL A 98 -17.38 3.11 4.64
CA VAL A 98 -16.90 3.95 3.53
C VAL A 98 -15.51 4.51 3.83
N LEU A 99 -15.26 4.95 5.07
CA LEU A 99 -13.94 5.41 5.51
C LEU A 99 -12.85 4.36 5.25
N TYR A 100 -13.08 3.11 5.65
CA TYR A 100 -12.12 2.02 5.50
C TYR A 100 -11.92 1.66 4.02
N ILE A 101 -13.01 1.54 3.25
CA ILE A 101 -12.98 1.19 1.83
C ILE A 101 -12.13 2.22 1.05
N GLN A 102 -12.41 3.51 1.24
CA GLN A 102 -11.73 4.56 0.50
C GLN A 102 -10.24 4.67 0.87
N MET A 103 -9.89 4.48 2.15
CA MET A 103 -8.49 4.44 2.59
C MET A 103 -7.70 3.25 2.03
N ASN A 104 -8.38 2.12 1.81
CA ASN A 104 -7.77 0.88 1.37
C ASN A 104 -7.84 0.66 -0.16
N SER A 105 -8.55 1.53 -0.88
CA SER A 105 -8.72 1.47 -2.33
C SER A 105 -7.39 1.70 -3.06
N VAL A 106 -7.16 0.94 -4.13
CA VAL A 106 -6.00 1.10 -5.03
C VAL A 106 -6.40 1.82 -6.31
N SER A 107 -7.62 1.62 -6.79
CA SER A 107 -8.14 2.21 -8.03
C SER A 107 -8.68 3.63 -7.86
N ASP A 108 -9.18 3.95 -6.67
CA ASP A 108 -9.70 5.27 -6.31
C ASP A 108 -9.36 5.57 -4.83
N PRO A 109 -8.08 5.81 -4.52
CA PRO A 109 -7.63 5.99 -3.16
C PRO A 109 -8.10 7.34 -2.58
N MET A 110 -8.48 7.33 -1.29
CA MET A 110 -8.51 8.53 -0.46
C MET A 110 -7.53 8.36 0.70
N PRO A 111 -6.43 9.13 0.72
CA PRO A 111 -6.20 10.34 -0.08
C PRO A 111 -5.82 10.06 -1.55
N PRO A 112 -6.03 11.02 -2.47
CA PRO A 112 -5.69 10.85 -3.90
C PRO A 112 -4.20 10.61 -4.18
N THR A 113 -3.33 10.85 -3.19
CA THR A 113 -1.90 10.57 -3.26
C THR A 113 -1.57 9.08 -3.23
N GLY A 114 -2.55 8.23 -2.88
CA GLY A 114 -2.42 6.78 -2.91
C GLY A 114 -2.97 6.10 -1.67
N ARG A 115 -3.01 4.77 -1.73
CA ARG A 115 -3.40 3.91 -0.60
C ARG A 115 -2.49 4.18 0.59
N LEU A 116 -3.08 4.34 1.77
CA LEU A 116 -2.32 4.57 3.00
C LEU A 116 -1.49 3.34 3.42
N PRO A 117 -0.45 3.51 4.25
CA PRO A 117 0.31 2.40 4.79
C PRO A 117 -0.59 1.38 5.50
N ALA A 118 -0.27 0.09 5.36
CA ALA A 118 -1.09 -1.00 5.91
C ALA A 118 -1.31 -0.87 7.42
N GLY A 119 -0.31 -0.41 8.18
CA GLY A 119 -0.42 -0.17 9.61
C GLY A 119 -1.45 0.91 9.97
N THR A 120 -1.50 2.00 9.20
CA THR A 120 -2.48 3.09 9.37
C THR A 120 -3.90 2.60 9.09
N ILE A 121 -4.08 1.85 8.01
CA ILE A 121 -5.37 1.25 7.65
C ILE A 121 -5.82 0.26 8.74
N ALA A 122 -4.91 -0.59 9.22
CA ALA A 122 -5.20 -1.56 10.26
C ALA A 122 -5.57 -0.90 11.59
N LEU A 123 -4.95 0.24 11.93
CA LEU A 123 -5.27 1.02 13.12
C LEU A 123 -6.69 1.60 13.07
N VAL A 124 -7.09 2.18 11.93
CA VAL A 124 -8.47 2.68 11.72
C VAL A 124 -9.47 1.52 11.74
N TYR A 125 -9.17 0.41 11.06
CA TYR A 125 -10.02 -0.77 11.07
C TYR A 125 -10.25 -1.32 12.48
N LYS A 126 -9.18 -1.43 13.29
CA LYS A 126 -9.28 -1.85 14.70
C LYS A 126 -10.15 -0.90 15.53
N TRP A 127 -10.02 0.41 15.34
CA TRP A 127 -10.86 1.38 16.01
C TRP A 127 -12.35 1.19 15.67
N ILE A 128 -12.68 0.94 14.40
CA ILE A 128 -14.08 0.66 13.98
C ILE A 128 -14.58 -0.64 14.63
N GLN A 129 -13.77 -1.70 14.63
CA GLN A 129 -14.08 -2.97 15.30
C GLN A 129 -14.36 -2.79 16.80
N GLN A 130 -13.68 -1.84 17.44
CA GLN A 130 -13.88 -1.47 18.85
C GLN A 130 -15.11 -0.60 19.09
N LYS A 131 -16.03 -0.55 18.12
CA LYS A 131 -17.24 0.30 18.13
C LYS A 131 -16.94 1.78 18.03
N ALA A 132 -15.81 2.13 17.43
CA ALA A 132 -15.43 3.51 17.11
C ALA A 132 -15.59 4.48 18.30
N PRO A 133 -14.99 4.20 19.47
CA PRO A 133 -15.19 5.02 20.67
C PRO A 133 -14.64 6.43 20.46
N ASN A 134 -15.31 7.42 21.06
CA ASN A 134 -14.82 8.80 21.17
C ASN A 134 -14.08 8.99 22.50
N ASN A 135 -12.79 8.68 22.52
CA ASN A 135 -11.96 8.57 23.73
C ASN A 135 -10.53 9.08 23.53
#